data_AF-F9Q9I3-F1
#
_entry.id   AF-F9Q9I3-F1
#
_cell.length_a   1.000
_cell.length_b   1.000
_cell.length_c   1.000
_cell.angle_alpha   90.00
_cell.angle_beta   90.00
_cell.angle_gamma   90.00
#
_symmetry.space_group_name_H-M   'P 1'
#
loop_
_entity.id
_entity.type
_entity.pdbx_description
1 polymer ?
#
loop_
_entity_poly.entity_id
_entity_poly.type
_entity_poly.pdbx_seq_one_letter_code
_entity_poly.pdbx_strand_id
1 'polypeptide(L)' 'MNLFLTQSPQIGAAKAYLLRQALSVAAKKSNHTLVEQAKEADLVIVVGPTLPNSTDLVGKKVF' A
#
# COMPACT_ATOMS: atom_id res chain seq x y z
N MET A 1 -5.70 12.34 1.49
CA MET A 1 -6.25 10.97 1.61
C MET A 1 -5.15 10.06 2.08
N ASN A 2 -5.46 9.12 2.98
CA ASN A 2 -4.49 8.20 3.55
C ASN A 2 -4.41 6.94 2.69
N LEU A 3 -3.21 6.61 2.21
CA LEU A 3 -2.93 5.42 1.42
C LEU A 3 -2.09 4.44 2.24
N PHE A 4 -2.46 3.18 2.24
CA PHE A 4 -1.63 2.11 2.75
C PHE A 4 -1.11 1.27 1.59
N LEU A 5 0.19 0.95 1.63
CA LEU A 5 0.85 0.10 0.65
C LEU A 5 1.27 -1.18 1.34
N THR A 6 0.77 -2.30 0.83
CA THR A 6 1.20 -3.64 1.26
C THR A 6 1.69 -4.44 0.05
N GLN A 7 2.50 -5.45 0.31
CA GLN A 7 3.14 -6.27 -0.71
C GLN A 7 2.73 -7.72 -0.51
N SER A 8 2.55 -8.43 -1.62
CA SER A 8 2.40 -9.88 -1.56
C SER A 8 3.72 -10.53 -1.11
N PRO A 9 3.68 -11.70 -0.46
CA PRO A 9 4.88 -12.41 0.02
C PRO A 9 5.89 -12.76 -1.09
N GLN A 10 5.46 -12.70 -2.34
CA GLN A 10 6.21 -13.09 -3.53
C GLN A 10 7.09 -11.94 -4.06
N ILE A 11 6.82 -10.70 -3.62
CA ILE A 11 7.62 -9.54 -3.97
C ILE A 11 8.84 -9.49 -3.04
N GLY A 12 10.04 -9.56 -3.62
CA GLY A 12 11.27 -9.37 -2.87
C GLY A 12 11.37 -7.96 -2.27
N ALA A 13 11.96 -7.86 -1.08
CA ALA A 13 12.05 -6.63 -0.29
C ALA A 13 12.63 -5.43 -1.07
N ALA A 14 13.60 -5.66 -1.97
CA ALA A 14 14.18 -4.59 -2.79
C ALA A 14 13.17 -3.96 -3.76
N LYS A 15 12.35 -4.79 -4.44
CA LYS A 15 11.32 -4.28 -5.36
C LYS A 15 10.24 -3.53 -4.59
N ALA A 16 9.81 -4.08 -3.46
CA ALA A 16 8.82 -3.41 -2.63
C ALA A 16 9.30 -2.10 -2.04
N TYR A 17 10.58 -2.01 -1.65
CA TYR A 17 11.17 -0.77 -1.17
C TYR A 17 11.15 0.32 -2.25
N LEU A 18 11.58 -0.01 -3.48
CA LEU A 18 11.55 0.94 -4.60
C LEU A 18 10.12 1.38 -4.94
N LEU A 19 9.16 0.45 -4.94
CA LEU A 19 7.75 0.80 -5.12
C LEU A 19 7.24 1.71 -4.01
N ARG A 20 7.54 1.41 -2.73
CA ARG A 20 7.15 2.26 -1.60
C ARG A 20 7.75 3.66 -1.74
N GLN A 21 8.99 3.77 -2.17
CA GLN A 21 9.66 5.05 -2.39
C GLN A 21 9.01 5.83 -3.54
N ALA A 22 8.79 5.19 -4.69
CA ALA A 22 8.13 5.81 -5.84
C ALA A 22 6.70 6.28 -5.52
N LEU A 23 5.91 5.44 -4.85
CA LEU A 23 4.56 5.77 -4.38
C LEU A 23 4.58 6.86 -3.32
N SER A 24 5.55 6.87 -2.41
CA SER A 24 5.68 7.94 -1.42
C SER A 24 5.90 9.30 -2.08
N VAL A 25 6.73 9.34 -3.14
CA VAL A 25 6.97 10.56 -3.92
C VAL A 25 5.70 10.98 -4.68
N ALA A 26 5.00 10.03 -5.31
CA ALA A 26 3.76 10.30 -6.04
C ALA A 26 2.61 10.75 -5.13
N ALA A 27 2.47 10.13 -3.95
CA ALA A 27 1.49 10.48 -2.94
C ALA A 27 1.72 11.89 -2.42
N LYS A 28 2.97 12.23 -2.08
CA LYS A 28 3.35 13.61 -1.67
C LYS A 28 3.02 14.63 -2.76
N LYS A 29 3.30 14.34 -4.03
CA LYS A 29 2.93 15.22 -5.16
C LYS A 29 1.42 15.42 -5.30
N SER A 30 0.61 14.44 -4.91
CA SER A 30 -0.86 14.48 -5.02
C SER A 30 -1.55 14.92 -3.72
N ASN A 31 -0.79 15.47 -2.76
CA ASN A 31 -1.29 15.86 -1.44
C ASN A 31 -1.97 14.69 -0.68
N HIS A 32 -1.38 13.51 -0.81
CA HIS A 32 -1.82 12.28 -0.17
C HIS A 32 -0.74 11.78 0.80
N THR A 33 -1.18 11.12 1.87
CA THR A 33 -0.30 10.65 2.95
C THR A 33 -0.19 9.14 2.86
N LEU A 34 1.03 8.61 2.82
CA LEU A 34 1.26 7.18 2.93
C LEU A 34 1.29 6.81 4.42
N VAL A 35 0.32 6.04 4.88
CA VAL A 35 0.23 5.54 6.27
C VAL A 35 0.84 4.15 6.38
N GLU A 36 1.26 3.78 7.59
CA GLU A 36 1.89 2.48 7.87
C GLU A 36 0.88 1.44 8.33
N GLN A 37 -0.35 1.85 8.63
CA GLN A 37 -1.41 0.97 9.10
C GLN A 37 -2.58 0.97 8.12
N ALA A 38 -3.05 -0.22 7.74
CA ALA A 38 -4.21 -0.39 6.89
C ALA A 38 -5.49 0.23 7.48
N LYS A 39 -5.61 0.26 8.81
CA LYS A 39 -6.77 0.79 9.53
C LYS A 39 -6.98 2.28 9.31
N GLU A 40 -5.90 3.04 9.22
CA GLU A 40 -5.87 4.49 9.03
C GLU A 40 -6.00 4.90 7.56
N ALA A 41 -5.96 3.93 6.66
CA ALA A 41 -6.01 4.16 5.22
C ALA A 41 -7.45 4.23 4.70
N ASP A 42 -7.67 5.17 3.80
CA ASP A 42 -8.87 5.26 2.98
C ASP A 42 -8.76 4.34 1.75
N LEU A 43 -7.53 4.12 1.29
CA LEU A 43 -7.20 3.31 0.11
C LEU A 43 -6.04 2.37 0.41
N VAL A 44 -6.17 1.12 -0.01
CA VAL A 44 -5.08 0.15 0.09
C VAL A 44 -4.63 -0.25 -1.31
N ILE A 45 -3.32 -0.25 -1.53
CA ILE A 45 -2.69 -0.73 -2.75
C ILE A 45 -1.89 -1.98 -2.38
N VAL A 46 -2.19 -3.09 -3.05
CA VAL A 46 -1.50 -4.37 -2.90
C VAL A 46 -0.57 -4.58 -4.09
N VAL A 47 0.72 -4.67 -3.81
CA VAL A 47 1.72 -4.95 -4.85
C VAL A 47 1.93 -6.45 -4.96
N GLY A 48 1.40 -7.04 -6.03
CA GLY A 48 1.70 -8.41 -6.44
C GLY A 48 0.46 -9.26 -6.71
N PRO A 49 0.66 -10.52 -7.12
CA PRO A 49 -0.41 -11.34 -7.70
C PRO A 49 -1.39 -11.89 -6.67
N THR A 50 -1.07 -11.81 -5.38
CA THR A 50 -1.93 -12.34 -4.30
C THR A 50 -2.20 -11.29 -3.25
N LEU A 51 -3.47 -11.16 -2.88
CA LEU A 51 -3.87 -10.35 -1.74
C LEU A 51 -3.26 -10.92 -0.46
N PRO A 52 -2.55 -10.13 0.35
CA PRO A 52 -2.14 -10.57 1.68
C PRO A 52 -3.38 -10.84 2.51
N ASN A 53 -3.39 -11.98 3.20
CA ASN A 53 -4.51 -12.39 4.04
C ASN A 53 -4.53 -11.56 5.34
N SER A 54 -5.12 -10.37 5.26
CA SER A 54 -5.21 -9.42 6.37
C SER A 54 -6.65 -8.97 6.57
N THR A 55 -7.15 -9.13 7.79
CA THR A 55 -8.50 -8.69 8.21
C THR A 55 -8.70 -7.19 8.09
N ASP A 56 -7.62 -6.40 8.12
CA ASP A 56 -7.65 -4.94 8.00
C ASP A 56 -7.97 -4.44 6.58
N LEU A 57 -7.97 -5.35 5.59
CA LEU A 57 -8.33 -5.05 4.20
C LEU A 57 -9.83 -5.23 3.93
N VAL A 58 -10.56 -5.85 4.86
CA VAL A 58 -11.99 -6.14 4.71
C VAL A 58 -12.78 -4.83 4.72
N GLY A 59 -13.51 -4.56 3.64
CA GLY A 59 -14.33 -3.36 3.48
C GLY A 59 -13.59 -2.09 3.01
N LYS A 60 -12.27 -2.17 2.76
CA LYS A 60 -11.49 -1.08 2.17
C LYS A 60 -11.44 -1.20 0.65
N LYS A 61 -11.23 -0.09 -0.06
CA LYS A 61 -10.97 -0.11 -1.51
C LYS A 61 -9.56 -0.61 -1.74
N VAL A 62 -9.44 -1.84 -2.24
CA VAL A 62 -8.16 -2.50 -2.51
C VAL A 62 -7.91 -2.54 -4.02
N PHE A 63 -6.72 -2.12 -4.43
CA PHE A 63 -6.24 -2.11 -5.81
C PHE A 63 -4.99 -2.97 -5.98
#